data_AF-A0A8S0XW09-F1
#
_entry.id   AF-A0A8S0XW09-F1
#
_cell.length_a   1.000
_cell.length_b   1.000
_cell.length_c   1.000
_cell.angle_alpha   90.00
_cell.angle_beta   90.00
_cell.angle_gamma   90.00
#
_symmetry.space_group_name_H-M   'P 1'
#
loop_
_entity.id
_entity.type
_entity.pdbx_description
1 polymer ?
#
loop_
_entity_poly.entity_id
_entity_poly.type
_entity_poly.pdbx_seq_one_letter_code
_entity_poly.pdbx_strand_id
1 'polypeptide(L)'
;MYTKVTYIIIIYINVEHNKYALISAIVTICILFKEVFPIIKYKNTEYQCSMELTLNIIGGKWKPIILWYLSSNTLRFGELKKKMPKITQKMLTQQLKSLEENGLINRVVYNEIPPRVEYSLTYTGKTLIPILENLSEWAHEYINTNKSQCL
;
A
#
# COMPACT_ATOMS: atom_id res chain seq x y z
N MET A 1 -16.40 -23.27 -35.26
CA MET A 1 -16.29 -21.87 -35.74
C MET A 1 -14.90 -21.25 -35.55
N TYR A 2 -13.93 -21.94 -34.93
CA TYR A 2 -12.59 -21.40 -34.63
C TYR A 2 -11.57 -21.48 -35.78
N THR A 3 -11.85 -22.20 -36.86
CA THR A 3 -10.89 -22.43 -37.96
C THR A 3 -10.83 -21.31 -39.00
N LYS A 4 -11.87 -20.48 -39.13
CA LYS A 4 -11.84 -19.33 -40.07
C LYS A 4 -11.12 -18.11 -39.51
N VAL A 5 -11.16 -17.90 -38.20
CA VAL A 5 -10.52 -16.74 -37.54
C VAL A 5 -8.99 -16.89 -37.53
N THR A 6 -8.48 -18.11 -37.31
CA THR A 6 -7.03 -18.40 -37.39
C THR A 6 -6.48 -18.19 -38.79
N TYR A 7 -7.23 -18.55 -39.83
CA TYR A 7 -6.77 -18.45 -41.23
C TYR A 7 -6.65 -16.99 -41.71
N ILE A 8 -7.56 -16.11 -41.27
CA ILE A 8 -7.51 -14.67 -41.58
C ILE A 8 -6.32 -13.98 -40.89
N ILE A 9 -5.98 -14.39 -39.67
CA ILE A 9 -4.85 -13.84 -38.91
C ILE A 9 -3.50 -14.24 -39.55
N ILE A 10 -3.37 -15.46 -40.06
CA ILE A 10 -2.14 -15.94 -40.71
C ILE A 10 -1.87 -15.20 -42.04
N ILE A 11 -2.92 -14.85 -42.80
CA ILE A 11 -2.76 -14.09 -44.06
C ILE A 11 -2.27 -12.66 -43.79
N TYR A 12 -2.74 -12.01 -42.73
CA TYR A 12 -2.34 -10.63 -42.39
C TYR A 12 -0.87 -10.52 -41.95
N ILE A 13 -0.30 -11.60 -41.39
CA ILE A 13 1.10 -11.65 -40.93
C ILE A 13 2.10 -11.80 -42.10
N ASN A 14 1.67 -12.34 -43.25
CA ASN A 14 2.60 -12.66 -44.35
C ASN A 14 2.81 -11.52 -45.38
N VAL A 15 2.13 -10.37 -45.24
CA VAL A 15 2.08 -9.38 -46.33
C VAL A 15 2.73 -8.03 -46.05
N GLU A 16 3.04 -7.61 -44.81
CA GLU A 16 3.72 -6.31 -44.60
C GLU A 16 4.89 -6.34 -43.61
N HIS A 17 6.09 -6.30 -44.21
CA HIS A 17 7.34 -5.72 -43.73
C HIS A 17 7.81 -5.99 -42.28
N ASN A 18 8.89 -6.78 -42.25
CA ASN A 18 9.82 -7.20 -41.19
C ASN A 18 10.47 -6.07 -40.34
N LYS A 19 9.67 -5.16 -39.75
CA LYS A 19 10.10 -4.20 -38.72
C LYS A 19 9.19 -4.17 -37.48
N TYR A 20 7.95 -4.64 -37.60
CA TYR A 20 6.97 -4.59 -36.49
C TYR A 20 6.75 -5.93 -35.78
N ALA A 21 7.42 -7.01 -36.21
CA ALA A 21 7.25 -8.36 -35.64
C ALA A 21 7.65 -8.46 -34.16
N LEU A 22 8.72 -7.79 -33.76
CA LEU A 22 9.22 -7.77 -32.37
C LEU A 22 8.32 -6.93 -31.45
N ILE A 23 7.84 -5.78 -31.96
CA ILE A 23 6.89 -4.92 -31.25
C ILE A 23 5.53 -5.62 -31.13
N SER A 24 5.06 -6.30 -32.19
CA SER A 24 3.85 -7.12 -32.18
C SER A 24 3.95 -8.28 -31.18
N ALA A 25 5.08 -8.98 -31.11
CA ALA A 25 5.31 -10.03 -30.12
C ALA A 25 5.35 -9.47 -28.69
N ILE A 26 6.00 -8.34 -28.44
CA ILE A 26 6.02 -7.68 -27.11
C ILE A 26 4.62 -7.18 -26.71
N VAL A 27 3.87 -6.57 -27.63
CA VAL A 27 2.50 -6.12 -27.38
C VAL A 27 1.58 -7.32 -27.13
N THR A 28 1.75 -8.41 -27.88
CA THR A 28 0.99 -9.65 -27.68
C THR A 28 1.37 -10.34 -26.36
N ILE A 29 2.66 -10.39 -25.99
CA ILE A 29 3.14 -10.86 -24.69
C ILE A 29 2.57 -9.98 -23.56
N CYS A 30 2.61 -8.66 -23.67
CA CYS A 30 2.00 -7.73 -22.71
C CYS A 30 0.47 -7.88 -22.61
N ILE A 31 -0.21 -8.20 -23.71
CA ILE A 31 -1.66 -8.47 -23.73
C ILE A 31 -1.97 -9.84 -23.09
N LEU A 32 -1.10 -10.85 -23.27
CA LEU A 32 -1.24 -12.16 -22.62
C LEU A 32 -0.84 -12.13 -21.13
N PHE A 33 0.05 -11.22 -20.71
CA PHE A 33 0.37 -10.98 -19.30
C PHE A 33 -0.70 -10.16 -18.56
N LYS A 34 -1.68 -9.57 -19.25
CA LYS A 34 -2.80 -8.84 -18.61
C LYS A 34 -3.79 -9.75 -17.88
N GLU A 35 -3.74 -11.06 -18.06
CA GLU A 35 -4.68 -12.00 -17.42
C GLU A 35 -4.27 -12.46 -16.00
N VAL A 36 -3.13 -12.00 -15.47
CA VAL A 36 -2.56 -12.53 -14.21
C VAL A 36 -2.71 -11.58 -13.01
N PHE A 37 -3.54 -10.54 -13.11
CA PHE A 37 -3.85 -9.69 -11.96
C PHE A 37 -5.31 -9.91 -11.54
N PRO A 38 -5.58 -10.84 -10.59
CA PRO A 38 -6.92 -11.00 -10.07
C PRO A 38 -7.35 -9.71 -9.38
N ILE A 39 -8.51 -9.17 -9.79
CA ILE A 39 -9.10 -8.01 -9.15
C ILE A 39 -9.46 -8.38 -7.71
N ILE A 40 -8.87 -7.66 -6.75
CA ILE A 40 -9.14 -7.85 -5.33
C ILE A 40 -10.29 -6.94 -4.93
N LYS A 41 -11.31 -7.50 -4.26
CA LYS A 41 -12.46 -6.74 -3.74
C LYS A 41 -12.32 -6.54 -2.23
N TYR A 42 -12.31 -5.28 -1.78
CA TYR A 42 -12.27 -4.93 -0.35
C TYR A 42 -13.12 -3.69 -0.07
N LYS A 43 -14.00 -3.76 0.93
CA LYS A 43 -14.93 -2.68 1.34
C LYS A 43 -15.62 -1.97 0.15
N ASN A 44 -16.20 -2.75 -0.76
CA ASN A 44 -16.88 -2.28 -1.98
C ASN A 44 -15.99 -1.51 -2.98
N THR A 45 -14.68 -1.64 -2.88
CA THR A 45 -13.71 -1.08 -3.83
C THR A 45 -12.92 -2.21 -4.48
N GLU A 46 -12.61 -2.04 -5.77
CA GLU A 46 -11.82 -2.97 -6.57
C GLU A 46 -10.37 -2.47 -6.66
N TYR A 47 -9.41 -3.38 -6.50
CA TYR A 47 -7.97 -3.11 -6.53
C TYR A 47 -7.30 -4.02 -7.56
N GLN A 48 -6.36 -3.48 -8.32
CA GLN A 48 -5.63 -4.18 -9.37
C GLN A 48 -4.59 -5.16 -8.80
N CYS A 49 -4.07 -4.91 -7.60
CA CYS A 49 -3.14 -5.81 -6.94
C CYS A 49 -3.10 -5.63 -5.41
N SER A 50 -2.49 -6.59 -4.71
CA SER A 50 -2.35 -6.55 -3.25
C SER A 50 -1.54 -5.34 -2.76
N MET A 51 -0.61 -4.85 -3.57
CA MET A 51 0.17 -3.64 -3.26
C MET A 51 -0.71 -2.40 -3.24
N GLU A 52 -1.65 -2.27 -4.19
CA GLU A 52 -2.58 -1.15 -4.23
C GLU A 52 -3.50 -1.14 -3.00
N LEU A 53 -4.03 -2.31 -2.63
CA LEU A 53 -4.80 -2.47 -1.40
C LEU A 53 -3.97 -2.09 -0.15
N THR A 54 -2.72 -2.55 -0.09
CA THR A 54 -1.80 -2.23 1.02
C THR A 54 -1.60 -0.71 1.13
N LEU A 55 -1.32 -0.04 0.01
CA LEU A 55 -1.17 1.42 -0.04
C LEU A 55 -2.46 2.15 0.33
N ASN A 56 -3.64 1.60 0.01
CA ASN A 56 -4.90 2.17 0.46
C ASN A 56 -5.06 2.10 2.00
N ILE A 57 -4.71 0.95 2.58
CA ILE A 57 -4.86 0.69 4.02
C ILE A 57 -3.83 1.51 4.83
N ILE A 58 -2.53 1.32 4.57
CA ILE A 58 -1.43 1.87 5.38
C ILE A 58 -0.71 3.04 4.72
N GLY A 59 -0.99 3.35 3.46
CA GLY A 59 -0.29 4.40 2.74
C GLY A 59 -0.62 5.81 3.25
N GLY A 60 0.12 6.77 2.69
CA GLY A 60 0.10 8.15 3.14
C GLY A 60 1.14 8.44 4.22
N LYS A 61 1.34 9.74 4.50
CA LYS A 61 2.44 10.21 5.34
C LYS A 61 2.35 9.78 6.80
N TRP A 62 1.14 9.67 7.34
CA TRP A 62 0.93 9.64 8.79
C TRP A 62 0.61 8.27 9.36
N LYS A 63 -0.08 7.39 8.62
CA LYS A 63 -0.50 6.07 9.11
C LYS A 63 0.67 5.18 9.52
N PRO A 64 1.76 5.03 8.71
CA PRO A 64 2.90 4.23 9.11
C PRO A 64 3.57 4.76 10.37
N ILE A 65 3.66 6.09 10.51
CA ILE A 65 4.27 6.76 11.67
C ILE A 65 3.43 6.53 12.95
N ILE A 66 2.09 6.57 12.84
CA ILE A 66 1.21 6.28 13.97
C ILE A 66 1.39 4.82 14.43
N LEU A 67 1.37 3.87 13.49
CA LEU A 67 1.58 2.45 13.79
C LEU A 67 2.94 2.20 14.43
N TRP A 68 3.98 2.89 13.94
CA TRP A 68 5.32 2.84 14.53
C TRP A 68 5.35 3.30 15.99
N TYR A 69 4.70 4.41 16.33
CA TYR A 69 4.67 4.86 17.72
C TYR A 69 3.84 3.97 18.64
N LEU A 70 2.79 3.34 18.11
CA LEU A 70 1.95 2.39 18.83
C LEU A 70 2.57 0.99 18.96
N SER A 71 3.67 0.71 18.25
CA SER A 71 4.38 -0.58 18.33
C SER A 71 4.98 -0.81 19.72
N SER A 72 5.48 0.25 20.34
CA SER A 72 6.21 0.17 21.60
C SER A 72 5.29 0.29 22.82
N ASN A 73 4.22 1.10 22.73
CA ASN A 73 3.36 1.41 23.86
C ASN A 73 1.93 1.75 23.44
N THR A 74 0.99 1.55 24.36
CA THR A 74 -0.37 2.13 24.28
C THR A 74 -0.28 3.63 24.58
N LEU A 75 -0.88 4.47 23.75
CA LEU A 75 -0.75 5.93 23.84
C LEU A 75 -2.11 6.64 23.83
N ARG A 76 -2.19 7.78 24.52
CA ARG A 76 -3.31 8.72 24.45
C ARG A 76 -3.18 9.66 23.26
N PHE A 77 -4.28 10.29 22.85
CA PHE A 77 -4.28 11.26 21.74
C PHE A 77 -3.24 12.38 21.92
N GLY A 78 -3.16 12.96 23.13
CA GLY A 78 -2.22 14.04 23.43
C GLY A 78 -0.75 13.59 23.32
N GLU A 79 -0.44 12.35 23.68
CA GLU A 79 0.91 11.80 23.60
C GLU A 79 1.32 11.54 22.15
N LEU A 80 0.42 10.97 21.34
CA LEU A 80 0.61 10.83 19.90
C LEU A 80 0.83 12.21 19.25
N LYS A 81 -0.01 13.20 19.60
CA LYS A 81 0.12 14.56 19.06
C LYS A 81 1.44 15.23 19.46
N LYS A 82 1.94 14.97 20.67
CA LYS A 82 3.23 15.47 21.16
C LYS A 82 4.41 14.82 20.42
N LYS A 83 4.35 13.52 20.16
CA LYS A 83 5.34 12.79 19.33
C LYS A 83 5.32 13.21 17.86
N MET A 84 4.18 13.70 17.38
CA MET A 84 3.98 14.13 15.99
C MET A 84 3.62 15.63 15.92
N PRO A 85 4.55 16.56 16.16
CA PRO A 85 4.23 17.99 16.20
C PRO A 85 3.68 18.51 14.86
N LYS A 86 4.13 17.95 13.73
CA LYS A 86 3.78 18.37 12.36
C LYS A 86 2.37 17.97 11.90
N ILE A 87 1.70 17.00 12.53
CA ILE A 87 0.33 16.60 12.14
C ILE A 87 -0.69 17.54 12.79
N THR A 88 -1.73 17.97 12.08
CA THR A 88 -2.81 18.75 12.73
C THR A 88 -3.70 17.83 13.58
N GLN A 89 -4.42 18.38 14.57
CA GLN A 89 -5.34 17.58 15.38
C GLN A 89 -6.42 16.91 14.53
N LYS A 90 -7.04 17.68 13.61
CA LYS A 90 -8.05 17.17 12.67
C LYS A 90 -7.51 16.00 11.84
N MET A 91 -6.29 16.13 11.31
CA MET A 91 -5.67 15.08 10.53
C MET A 91 -5.38 13.84 11.40
N LEU A 92 -4.83 14.01 12.60
CA LEU A 92 -4.58 12.88 13.51
C LEU A 92 -5.86 12.11 13.82
N THR A 93 -6.96 12.81 14.11
CA THR A 93 -8.28 12.18 14.34
C THR A 93 -8.74 11.40 13.11
N GLN A 94 -8.61 11.96 11.91
CA GLN A 94 -8.98 11.27 10.66
C GLN A 94 -8.14 10.00 10.43
N GLN A 95 -6.83 10.07 10.68
CA GLN A 95 -5.95 8.92 10.50
C GLN A 95 -6.21 7.82 11.54
N LEU A 96 -6.43 8.18 12.81
CA LEU A 96 -6.78 7.21 13.86
C LEU A 96 -8.10 6.52 13.55
N LYS A 97 -9.13 7.27 13.15
CA LYS A 97 -10.43 6.70 12.73
C LYS A 97 -10.25 5.73 11.55
N SER A 98 -9.48 6.12 10.54
CA SER A 98 -9.21 5.24 9.38
C SER A 98 -8.46 3.96 9.77
N LEU A 99 -7.49 4.05 10.68
CA LEU A 99 -6.75 2.88 11.18
C LEU A 99 -7.64 1.96 12.03
N GLU A 100 -8.54 2.52 12.82
CA GLU A 100 -9.52 1.79 13.63
C GLU A 100 -10.53 1.06 12.73
N GLU A 101 -11.07 1.74 11.71
CA GLU A 101 -11.97 1.15 10.72
C GLU A 101 -11.33 0.01 9.92
N ASN A 102 -10.01 0.05 9.71
CA ASN A 102 -9.25 -1.03 9.06
C ASN A 102 -8.78 -2.10 10.05
N GLY A 103 -9.18 -2.03 11.32
CA GLY A 103 -8.86 -3.03 12.34
C GLY A 103 -7.38 -3.11 12.68
N LEU A 104 -6.61 -2.03 12.45
CA LEU A 104 -5.17 -1.99 12.74
C LEU A 104 -4.87 -1.45 14.14
N ILE A 105 -5.76 -0.60 14.67
CA ILE A 105 -5.66 -0.08 16.03
C ILE A 105 -6.94 -0.34 16.80
N ASN A 106 -6.79 -0.52 18.11
CA ASN A 106 -7.88 -0.63 19.06
C ASN A 106 -7.98 0.67 19.86
N ARG A 107 -9.20 1.21 19.98
CA ARG A 107 -9.50 2.42 20.75
C ARG A 107 -10.31 2.04 21.99
N VAL A 108 -9.76 2.29 23.17
CA VAL A 108 -10.43 2.01 24.45
C VAL A 108 -10.77 3.32 25.14
N VAL A 109 -12.03 3.45 25.56
CA VAL A 109 -12.51 4.58 26.37
C VAL A 109 -12.65 4.10 27.80
N TYR A 110 -11.98 4.78 28.73
CA TYR A 110 -12.08 4.50 30.16
C TYR A 110 -12.97 5.56 30.80
N ASN A 111 -14.05 5.11 31.42
CA ASN A 111 -15.03 5.94 32.14
C ASN A 111 -14.58 6.22 33.58
N GLU A 112 -13.29 6.55 33.77
CA GLU A 112 -12.75 7.03 35.03
C GLU A 112 -12.81 8.57 35.09
N ILE A 113 -12.49 9.17 36.24
CA ILE A 113 -12.40 10.63 36.38
C ILE A 113 -10.92 11.00 36.50
N PRO A 114 -10.35 11.77 35.55
CA PRO A 114 -10.95 12.27 34.30
C PRO A 114 -11.04 11.17 33.22
N PRO A 115 -12.02 11.23 32.30
CA PRO A 115 -12.17 10.24 31.25
C PRO A 115 -10.95 10.26 30.33
N ARG A 116 -10.45 9.07 29.96
CA ARG A 116 -9.31 8.94 29.05
C ARG A 116 -9.59 7.99 27.89
N VAL A 117 -8.91 8.24 26.79
CA VAL A 117 -8.97 7.42 25.58
C VAL A 117 -7.56 6.98 25.22
N GLU A 118 -7.41 5.68 24.99
CA GLU A 118 -6.15 5.06 24.64
C GLU A 118 -6.23 4.33 23.31
N TYR A 119 -5.11 4.32 22.61
CA TYR A 119 -4.92 3.67 21.33
C TYR A 119 -3.81 2.63 21.47
N SER A 120 -4.05 1.44 20.95
CA SER A 120 -3.10 0.32 20.94
C SER A 120 -3.16 -0.40 19.60
N LEU A 121 -2.13 -1.16 19.23
CA LEU A 121 -2.18 -2.01 18.04
C LEU A 121 -3.09 -3.22 18.27
N THR A 122 -3.88 -3.58 17.26
CA THR A 122 -4.54 -4.89 17.21
C THR A 122 -3.54 -6.00 16.86
N TYR A 123 -3.98 -7.26 16.88
CA TYR A 123 -3.17 -8.37 16.35
C TYR A 123 -2.72 -8.13 14.91
N THR A 124 -3.65 -7.74 14.02
CA THR A 124 -3.36 -7.41 12.62
C THR A 124 -2.45 -6.17 12.49
N GLY A 125 -2.61 -5.18 13.37
CA GLY A 125 -1.70 -4.03 13.42
C GLY A 125 -0.26 -4.43 13.74
N LYS A 126 -0.06 -5.41 14.63
CA LYS A 126 1.26 -5.93 14.99
C LYS A 126 1.94 -6.67 13.84
N THR A 127 1.19 -7.40 13.00
CA THR A 127 1.78 -8.10 11.84
C THR A 127 2.36 -7.15 10.79
N LEU A 128 2.00 -5.87 10.81
CA LEU A 128 2.57 -4.84 9.93
C LEU A 128 3.91 -4.29 10.43
N ILE A 129 4.26 -4.46 11.71
CA ILE A 129 5.47 -3.85 12.30
C ILE A 129 6.75 -4.33 11.61
N PRO A 130 6.97 -5.64 11.36
CA PRO A 130 8.16 -6.10 10.63
C PRO A 130 8.27 -5.50 9.23
N ILE A 131 7.13 -5.24 8.57
CA ILE A 131 7.12 -4.61 7.24
C ILE A 131 7.57 -3.15 7.34
N LEU A 132 7.12 -2.42 8.36
CA LEU A 132 7.55 -1.05 8.61
C LEU A 132 9.03 -0.98 8.99
N GLU A 133 9.56 -1.97 9.71
CA GLU A 133 10.98 -2.11 10.03
C GLU A 133 11.81 -2.28 8.75
N ASN A 134 11.39 -3.19 7.85
CA ASN A 134 12.06 -3.39 6.55
C ASN A 134 12.04 -2.11 5.69
N LEU A 135 10.93 -1.36 5.70
CA LEU A 135 10.85 -0.08 4.99
C LEU A 135 11.81 0.96 5.58
N SER A 136 11.97 0.96 6.91
CA SER A 136 12.93 1.82 7.60
C SER A 136 14.36 1.43 7.22
N GLU A 137 14.71 0.15 7.27
CA GLU A 137 16.03 -0.36 6.89
C GLU A 137 16.39 0.01 5.45
N TRP A 138 15.49 -0.24 4.50
CA TRP A 138 15.64 0.18 3.11
C TRP A 138 15.92 1.69 2.98
N ALA A 139 15.22 2.52 3.77
CA ALA A 139 15.44 3.97 3.73
C ALA A 139 16.85 4.36 4.21
N HIS A 140 17.41 3.65 5.20
CA HIS A 140 18.79 3.87 5.65
C HIS A 140 19.80 3.50 4.56
N GLU A 141 19.61 2.35 3.89
CA GLU A 141 20.45 1.92 2.78
C GLU A 141 20.37 2.87 1.58
N TYR A 142 19.16 3.34 1.26
CA TYR A 142 18.93 4.30 0.19
C TYR A 142 19.67 5.61 0.45
N ILE A 143 19.63 6.13 1.68
CA ILE A 143 20.36 7.34 2.05
C ILE A 143 21.87 7.13 1.91
N ASN A 144 22.39 5.99 2.35
CA ASN A 144 23.82 5.69 2.27
C ASN A 144 24.31 5.61 0.83
N THR A 145 23.57 4.93 -0.04
CA THR A 145 23.92 4.79 -1.46
C THR A 145 23.92 6.14 -2.18
N ASN A 146 22.90 6.97 -1.94
CA ASN A 146 22.74 8.25 -2.64
C ASN A 146 23.56 9.40 -2.04
N LYS A 147 24.10 9.28 -0.81
CA LYS A 147 25.09 10.24 -0.27
C LYS A 147 26.40 10.22 -1.05
N SER A 148 26.77 9.09 -1.64
CA SER A 148 27.98 8.91 -2.46
C SER A 148 27.90 9.54 -3.86
N GLN A 149 26.75 10.09 -4.26
CA GLN A 149 26.56 10.76 -5.57
C GLN A 149 26.65 12.29 -5.51
N CYS A 150 26.99 12.86 -4.35
CA CYS A 150 27.35 14.26 -4.22
C CYS A 150 28.79 14.40 -3.72
N LEU A 151 29.75 14.24 -4.64
CA LEU A 151 31.12 14.77 -4.55
C LEU A 151 31.45 15.45 -5.88
#